data_AF-A0A1E4SKK8-F1
#
_entry.id   AF-A0A1E4SKK8-F1
#
_cell.length_a   1.000
_cell.length_b   1.000
_cell.length_c   1.000
_cell.angle_alpha   90.00
_cell.angle_beta   90.00
_cell.angle_gamma   90.00
#
_symmetry.space_group_name_H-M   'P 1'
#
loop_
_entity.id
_entity.type
_entity.pdbx_description
1 polymer ?
#
loop_
_entity_poly.entity_id
_entity_poly.type
_entity_poly.pdbx_seq_one_letter_code
_entity_poly.pdbx_strand_id
1 'polypeptide(L)'
;MKTFSGNVPQASFSVSDVAWVKDDLFKVTINFETIESAKLFAKFQDELSDLKLENTGVEDEILMWDGSSHSKIDNFSKWSSTVLVKASKHNDLYCLPDDFAIKFNWNARDTSELHAQWSKYFDTTYEYTLSKDFGTSLTSTKNIKIERRCMESSSNSTSIADANYDVGVLEQWQASSNVLPNFCWTKHCSA
;
A
#
# COMPACT_ATOMS: atom_id res chain seq x y z
N MET A 1 -20.96 -14.70 0.10
CA MET A 1 -19.77 -13.89 0.44
C MET A 1 -18.70 -14.85 0.92
N LYS A 2 -17.56 -14.95 0.23
CA LYS A 2 -16.42 -15.72 0.74
C LYS A 2 -15.89 -14.94 1.94
N THR A 3 -15.93 -15.55 3.12
CA THR A 3 -15.28 -15.01 4.32
C THR A 3 -13.79 -14.97 4.04
N PHE A 4 -13.18 -13.79 4.17
CA PHE A 4 -11.74 -13.65 4.15
C PHE A 4 -11.15 -14.55 5.25
N SER A 5 -10.19 -15.41 4.88
CA SER A 5 -9.58 -16.40 5.78
C SER A 5 -8.12 -16.11 6.08
N GLY A 6 -7.58 -15.01 5.56
CA GLY A 6 -6.20 -14.61 5.81
C GLY A 6 -6.09 -13.78 7.08
N ASN A 7 -4.92 -13.78 7.70
CA ASN A 7 -4.62 -12.91 8.83
C ASN A 7 -3.63 -11.85 8.37
N VAL A 8 -4.10 -10.62 8.20
CA VAL A 8 -3.25 -9.48 7.78
C VAL A 8 -3.39 -8.34 8.77
N PRO A 9 -2.39 -7.46 8.89
CA PRO A 9 -2.53 -6.24 9.69
C PRO A 9 -3.69 -5.37 9.19
N GLN A 10 -4.33 -4.63 10.08
CA GLN A 10 -5.19 -3.51 9.67
C GLN A 10 -4.34 -2.49 8.91
N ALA A 11 -4.89 -1.96 7.82
CA ALA A 11 -4.21 -0.98 6.99
C ALA A 11 -5.18 0.05 6.43
N SER A 12 -4.61 1.19 6.10
CA SER A 12 -5.27 2.30 5.41
C SER A 12 -4.54 2.57 4.10
N PHE A 13 -5.33 2.96 3.10
CA PHE A 13 -4.86 3.25 1.76
C PHE A 13 -5.53 4.51 1.26
N SER A 14 -4.75 5.42 0.70
CA SER A 14 -5.25 6.65 0.13
C SER A 14 -4.37 7.13 -1.02
N VAL A 15 -4.97 7.88 -1.93
CA VAL A 15 -4.25 8.55 -3.01
C VAL A 15 -4.22 10.04 -2.70
N SER A 16 -3.03 10.63 -2.70
CA SER A 16 -2.84 12.06 -2.40
C SER A 16 -2.69 12.91 -3.67
N ASP A 17 -2.21 12.32 -4.76
CA ASP A 17 -1.99 13.02 -6.03
C ASP A 17 -2.17 12.10 -7.24
N VAL A 18 -2.65 12.70 -8.35
CA VAL A 18 -2.85 12.03 -9.64
C VAL A 18 -2.47 12.99 -10.77
N ALA A 19 -1.51 12.60 -11.60
CA ALA A 19 -1.09 13.34 -12.78
C ALA A 19 -1.27 12.52 -14.05
N TRP A 20 -2.03 13.05 -15.01
CA TRP A 20 -2.19 12.43 -16.32
C TRP A 20 -0.88 12.46 -17.12
N VAL A 21 -0.56 11.35 -17.78
CA VAL A 21 0.63 11.23 -18.65
C VAL A 21 0.21 11.17 -20.11
N LYS A 22 -0.54 10.13 -20.50
CA LYS A 22 -1.11 9.93 -21.84
C LYS A 22 -2.17 8.85 -21.80
N ASP A 23 -3.15 8.89 -22.70
CA ASP A 23 -4.22 7.87 -22.76
C ASP A 23 -4.82 7.60 -21.37
N ASP A 24 -4.78 6.34 -20.92
CA ASP A 24 -5.24 5.88 -19.60
C ASP A 24 -4.07 5.70 -18.61
N LEU A 25 -2.93 6.34 -18.87
CA LEU A 25 -1.70 6.27 -18.07
C LEU A 25 -1.58 7.48 -17.15
N PHE A 26 -1.40 7.23 -15.86
CA PHE A 26 -1.33 8.25 -14.82
C PHE A 26 -0.16 7.98 -13.87
N LYS A 27 0.48 9.04 -13.38
CA LYS A 27 1.32 8.97 -12.19
C LYS A 27 0.42 9.18 -10.97
N VAL A 28 0.43 8.24 -10.04
CA VAL A 28 -0.42 8.27 -8.85
C VAL A 28 0.44 8.16 -7.61
N THR A 29 0.26 9.10 -6.67
CA THR A 29 0.93 9.06 -5.38
C THR A 29 0.06 8.33 -4.38
N ILE A 30 0.49 7.11 -4.06
CA ILE A 30 -0.17 6.18 -3.16
C ILE A 30 0.42 6.34 -1.77
N ASN A 31 -0.43 6.37 -0.75
CA ASN A 31 -0.06 6.36 0.65
C ASN A 31 -0.66 5.11 1.29
N PHE A 32 0.19 4.34 1.96
CA PHE A 32 -0.20 3.12 2.66
C PHE A 32 0.32 3.19 4.08
N GLU A 33 -0.52 2.81 5.04
CA GLU A 33 -0.16 2.79 6.45
C GLU A 33 -0.90 1.65 7.17
N THR A 34 -0.14 0.78 7.81
CA THR A 34 -0.63 -0.25 8.73
C THR A 34 -0.94 0.34 10.11
N ILE A 35 -1.78 -0.37 10.86
CA ILE A 35 -2.00 -0.08 12.28
C ILE A 35 -0.68 -0.13 13.03
N GLU A 36 -0.43 0.86 13.88
CA GLU A 36 0.78 0.91 14.73
C GLU A 36 2.08 0.76 13.92
N SER A 37 2.09 1.37 12.72
CA SER A 37 3.14 1.29 11.71
C SER A 37 4.56 1.42 12.28
N ALA A 38 4.81 2.43 13.12
CA ALA A 38 6.12 2.63 13.74
C ALA A 38 6.58 1.43 14.59
N LYS A 39 5.68 0.79 15.34
CA LYS A 39 5.98 -0.38 16.18
C LYS A 39 6.22 -1.62 15.32
N LEU A 40 5.38 -1.84 14.30
CA LEU A 40 5.55 -2.96 13.37
C LEU A 40 6.87 -2.85 12.61
N PHE A 41 7.21 -1.66 12.15
CA PHE A 41 8.46 -1.42 11.44
C PHE A 41 9.67 -1.64 12.35
N ALA A 42 9.71 -0.98 13.51
CA ALA A 42 10.82 -1.09 14.44
C ALA A 42 11.09 -2.54 14.87
N LYS A 43 10.05 -3.38 14.96
CA LYS A 43 10.16 -4.76 15.41
C LYS A 43 10.43 -5.77 14.29
N PHE A 44 9.86 -5.57 13.10
CA PHE A 44 9.81 -6.61 12.07
C PHE A 44 10.44 -6.21 10.72
N GLN A 45 11.09 -5.04 10.61
CA GLN A 45 11.72 -4.58 9.35
C GLN A 45 12.70 -5.57 8.73
N ASP A 46 13.47 -6.29 9.54
CA ASP A 46 14.49 -7.22 9.07
C ASP A 46 13.89 -8.59 8.68
N GLU A 47 12.62 -8.83 8.99
CA GLU A 47 11.92 -10.10 8.75
C GLU A 47 11.14 -10.12 7.42
N LEU A 48 10.83 -8.94 6.86
CA LEU A 48 10.13 -8.84 5.59
C LEU A 48 11.13 -9.05 4.44
N SER A 49 10.93 -10.10 3.64
CA SER A 49 11.74 -10.36 2.44
C SER A 49 11.52 -9.30 1.39
N ASP A 50 10.27 -9.06 1.01
CA ASP A 50 9.94 -8.06 0.00
C ASP A 50 8.51 -7.53 0.10
N LEU A 51 8.34 -6.28 -0.36
CA LEU A 51 7.06 -5.63 -0.64
C LEU A 51 7.01 -5.27 -2.12
N LYS A 52 5.93 -5.64 -2.79
CA LYS A 52 5.71 -5.32 -4.20
C LYS A 52 4.34 -4.69 -4.43
N LEU A 53 4.25 -3.85 -5.45
CA LEU A 53 2.97 -3.52 -6.08
C LEU A 53 2.80 -4.41 -7.30
N GLU A 54 1.66 -5.08 -7.41
CA GLU A 54 1.35 -5.95 -8.54
C GLU A 54 0.19 -5.35 -9.36
N ASN A 55 0.14 -5.73 -10.64
CA ASN A 55 -0.96 -5.41 -11.56
C ASN A 55 -1.23 -3.91 -11.70
N THR A 56 -0.18 -3.10 -11.85
CA THR A 56 -0.31 -1.65 -12.12
C THR A 56 -0.89 -1.33 -13.49
N GLY A 57 -1.00 -2.35 -14.36
CA GLY A 57 -1.42 -2.23 -15.76
C GLY A 57 -0.33 -1.65 -16.69
N VAL A 58 0.88 -1.40 -16.14
CA VAL A 58 2.07 -0.96 -16.88
C VAL A 58 3.19 -1.97 -16.72
N GLU A 59 3.50 -2.29 -15.47
CA GLU A 59 4.44 -3.32 -15.04
C GLU A 59 3.68 -4.36 -14.21
N ASP A 60 4.01 -5.63 -14.39
CA ASP A 60 3.37 -6.74 -13.67
C ASP A 60 3.71 -6.66 -12.17
N GLU A 61 4.95 -6.31 -11.84
CA GLU A 61 5.43 -6.17 -10.47
C GLU A 61 6.39 -4.97 -10.33
N ILE A 62 6.24 -4.20 -9.25
CA ILE A 62 7.14 -3.12 -8.85
C ILE A 62 7.69 -3.43 -7.46
N LEU A 63 8.98 -3.73 -7.36
CA LEU A 63 9.65 -3.89 -6.07
C LEU A 63 9.72 -2.55 -5.33
N MET A 64 9.13 -2.52 -4.14
CA MET A 64 9.06 -1.34 -3.28
C MET A 64 10.05 -1.44 -2.12
N TRP A 65 10.09 -2.61 -1.47
CA TRP A 65 10.97 -2.89 -0.34
C TRP A 65 11.64 -4.24 -0.51
N ASP A 66 12.91 -4.32 -0.14
CA ASP A 66 13.70 -5.55 -0.01
C ASP A 66 14.69 -5.49 1.16
N GLY A 67 14.52 -4.50 2.06
CA GLY A 67 15.41 -4.25 3.19
C GLY A 67 16.79 -3.66 2.81
N SER A 68 17.06 -3.45 1.51
CA SER A 68 18.33 -2.89 1.06
C SER A 68 18.31 -1.36 0.96
N SER A 69 19.49 -0.75 0.83
CA SER A 69 19.63 0.69 0.54
C SER A 69 19.07 1.11 -0.83
N HIS A 70 18.63 0.17 -1.66
CA HIS A 70 18.03 0.42 -2.98
C HIS A 70 16.49 0.28 -2.96
N SER A 71 15.90 0.00 -1.81
CA SER A 71 14.44 0.04 -1.63
C SER A 71 13.87 1.41 -2.05
N LYS A 72 12.68 1.39 -2.66
CA LYS A 72 11.98 2.60 -3.12
C LYS A 72 11.25 3.33 -2.00
N ILE A 73 11.10 2.68 -0.85
CA ILE A 73 10.46 3.21 0.36
C ILE A 73 11.36 2.93 1.55
N ASP A 74 11.28 3.78 2.58
CA ASP A 74 12.11 3.66 3.79
C ASP A 74 11.43 2.86 4.91
N ASN A 75 10.12 2.63 4.80
CA ASN A 75 9.35 1.92 5.80
C ASN A 75 8.20 1.12 5.16
N PHE A 76 8.24 -0.21 5.27
CA PHE A 76 7.21 -1.09 4.67
C PHE A 76 5.81 -0.91 5.26
N SER A 77 5.71 -0.43 6.50
CA SER A 77 4.49 -0.36 7.29
C SER A 77 3.81 1.02 7.21
N LYS A 78 4.54 2.05 6.75
CA LYS A 78 4.04 3.39 6.43
C LYS A 78 4.88 4.06 5.37
N TRP A 79 4.32 4.29 4.19
CA TRP A 79 5.05 4.88 3.07
C TRP A 79 4.14 5.66 2.13
N SER A 80 4.78 6.51 1.33
CA SER A 80 4.17 7.19 0.18
C SER A 80 5.07 7.00 -1.03
N SER A 81 4.50 6.65 -2.18
CA SER A 81 5.26 6.51 -3.41
C SER A 81 4.43 6.85 -4.65
N THR A 82 5.08 7.48 -5.63
CA THR A 82 4.48 7.82 -6.91
C THR A 82 4.80 6.73 -7.93
N VAL A 83 3.76 6.07 -8.44
CA VAL A 83 3.88 4.99 -9.41
C VAL A 83 3.08 5.28 -10.67
N LEU A 84 3.54 4.70 -11.78
CA LEU A 84 2.86 4.80 -13.06
C LEU A 84 1.81 3.68 -13.12
N VAL A 85 0.55 4.04 -13.35
CA VAL A 85 -0.56 3.10 -13.43
C VAL A 85 -1.34 3.30 -14.72
N LYS A 86 -1.85 2.20 -15.27
CA LYS A 86 -2.84 2.23 -16.34
C LYS A 86 -4.21 2.06 -15.71
N ALA A 87 -4.93 3.16 -15.59
CA ALA A 87 -6.21 3.21 -14.89
C ALA A 87 -7.29 2.35 -15.57
N SER A 88 -8.14 1.74 -14.76
CA SER A 88 -9.39 1.13 -15.22
C SER A 88 -10.49 2.18 -15.39
N LYS A 89 -11.50 1.89 -16.21
CA LYS A 89 -12.65 2.78 -16.41
C LYS A 89 -13.93 2.12 -15.88
N HIS A 90 -14.59 2.78 -14.94
CA HIS A 90 -15.86 2.35 -14.37
C HIS A 90 -16.77 3.56 -14.16
N ASN A 91 -18.02 3.49 -14.63
CA ASN A 91 -19.02 4.55 -14.43
C ASN A 91 -18.53 5.97 -14.80
N ASP A 92 -17.86 6.10 -15.96
CA ASP A 92 -17.23 7.36 -16.44
C ASP A 92 -16.10 7.93 -15.55
N LEU A 93 -15.64 7.17 -14.56
CA LEU A 93 -14.48 7.48 -13.73
C LEU A 93 -13.27 6.67 -14.16
N TYR A 94 -12.10 7.23 -13.92
CA TYR A 94 -10.85 6.51 -13.89
C TYR A 94 -10.63 5.97 -12.48
N CYS A 95 -10.26 4.70 -12.35
CA CYS A 95 -9.95 4.08 -11.08
C CYS A 95 -8.55 3.46 -11.12
N LEU A 96 -7.97 3.18 -9.97
CA LEU A 96 -6.82 2.28 -9.92
C LEU A 96 -7.18 0.92 -10.55
N PRO A 97 -6.20 0.20 -11.12
CA PRO A 97 -6.45 -1.07 -11.81
C PRO A 97 -7.27 -2.05 -10.94
N ASP A 98 -8.14 -2.83 -11.59
CA ASP A 98 -9.13 -3.68 -10.90
C ASP A 98 -8.49 -4.78 -10.06
N ASP A 99 -7.30 -5.20 -10.46
CA ASP A 99 -6.54 -6.27 -9.83
C ASP A 99 -5.26 -5.74 -9.17
N PHE A 100 -5.17 -4.42 -8.97
CA PHE A 100 -4.07 -3.78 -8.24
C PHE A 100 -3.93 -4.40 -6.86
N ALA A 101 -2.71 -4.79 -6.51
CA ALA A 101 -2.42 -5.42 -5.23
C ALA A 101 -1.14 -4.88 -4.58
N ILE A 102 -1.14 -4.83 -3.26
CA ILE A 102 0.06 -4.57 -2.43
C ILE A 102 0.41 -5.89 -1.76
N LYS A 103 1.52 -6.50 -2.18
CA LYS A 103 1.91 -7.83 -1.74
C LYS A 103 3.09 -7.78 -0.79
N PHE A 104 2.96 -8.53 0.28
CA PHE A 104 3.97 -8.71 1.31
C PHE A 104 4.43 -10.16 1.30
N ASN A 105 5.74 -10.36 1.24
CA ASN A 105 6.37 -11.66 1.36
C ASN A 105 7.33 -11.66 2.54
N TRP A 106 7.01 -12.47 3.54
CA TRP A 106 7.78 -12.66 4.77
C TRP A 106 8.57 -13.96 4.77
N ASN A 107 8.56 -14.73 3.67
CA ASN A 107 9.28 -16.00 3.60
C ASN A 107 10.80 -15.75 3.49
N ALA A 108 11.40 -15.35 4.61
CA ALA A 108 12.83 -15.23 4.76
C ALA A 108 13.50 -16.62 4.70
N ARG A 109 14.79 -16.63 4.36
CA ARG A 109 15.59 -17.87 4.21
C ARG A 109 15.91 -18.55 5.55
N ASP A 110 15.87 -17.80 6.65
CA ASP A 110 16.14 -18.26 8.01
C ASP A 110 14.93 -17.94 8.90
N THR A 111 14.37 -18.93 9.60
CA THR A 111 13.21 -18.75 10.48
C THR A 111 13.66 -18.21 11.84
N SER A 112 13.69 -16.89 11.99
CA SER A 112 13.98 -16.24 13.27
C SER A 112 12.83 -16.43 14.29
N GLU A 113 13.08 -16.12 15.56
CA GLU A 113 12.03 -16.07 16.59
C GLU A 113 10.97 -15.00 16.26
N LEU A 114 11.38 -13.88 15.65
CA LEU A 114 10.47 -12.82 15.22
C LEU A 114 9.60 -13.26 14.04
N HIS A 115 10.14 -14.02 13.09
CA HIS A 115 9.37 -14.62 12.01
C HIS A 115 8.33 -15.62 12.55
N ALA A 116 8.74 -16.50 13.47
CA ALA A 116 7.82 -17.42 14.13
C ALA A 116 6.71 -16.65 14.89
N GLN A 117 7.08 -15.56 15.56
CA GLN A 117 6.13 -14.66 16.21
C GLN A 117 5.16 -14.04 15.20
N TRP A 118 5.64 -13.53 14.06
CA TRP A 118 4.79 -12.99 13.00
C TRP A 118 3.80 -14.05 12.49
N SER A 119 4.31 -15.23 12.11
CA SER A 119 3.51 -16.33 11.52
C SER A 119 2.40 -16.85 12.43
N LYS A 120 2.50 -16.60 13.75
CA LYS A 120 1.46 -16.97 14.72
C LYS A 120 0.22 -16.09 14.59
N TYR A 121 0.39 -14.84 14.16
CA TYR A 121 -0.69 -13.83 14.13
C TYR A 121 -1.04 -13.38 12.72
N PHE A 122 -0.12 -13.46 11.76
CA PHE A 122 -0.33 -13.01 10.39
C PHE A 122 0.20 -14.03 9.40
N ASP A 123 -0.36 -14.03 8.20
CA ASP A 123 0.14 -14.84 7.11
C ASP A 123 1.55 -14.38 6.72
N THR A 124 2.39 -15.33 6.28
CA THR A 124 3.76 -15.02 5.81
C THR A 124 3.79 -14.62 4.34
N THR A 125 2.67 -14.74 3.64
CA THR A 125 2.48 -14.18 2.30
C THR A 125 1.05 -13.74 2.18
N TYR A 126 0.85 -12.46 1.91
CA TYR A 126 -0.48 -11.88 1.76
C TYR A 126 -0.45 -10.69 0.82
N GLU A 127 -1.64 -10.33 0.35
CA GLU A 127 -1.87 -9.17 -0.49
C GLU A 127 -3.05 -8.37 0.04
N TYR A 128 -2.94 -7.04 -0.05
CA TYR A 128 -4.11 -6.17 -0.01
C TYR A 128 -4.58 -5.92 -1.43
N THR A 129 -5.86 -6.12 -1.67
CA THR A 129 -6.51 -5.84 -2.96
C THR A 129 -7.43 -4.64 -2.82
N LEU A 130 -7.87 -4.06 -3.94
CA LEU A 130 -8.81 -2.94 -3.92
C LEU A 130 -10.26 -3.41 -4.11
N SER A 131 -11.18 -2.74 -3.43
CA SER A 131 -12.61 -3.00 -3.58
C SER A 131 -13.06 -2.75 -5.02
N LYS A 132 -14.00 -3.58 -5.49
CA LYS A 132 -14.67 -3.38 -6.78
C LYS A 132 -15.95 -2.54 -6.65
N ASP A 133 -16.14 -1.90 -5.49
CA ASP A 133 -17.19 -0.92 -5.25
C ASP A 133 -16.75 0.46 -5.75
N PHE A 134 -16.88 0.68 -7.06
CA PHE A 134 -16.39 1.89 -7.75
C PHE A 134 -17.26 3.15 -7.54
N GLY A 135 -18.08 3.21 -6.48
CA GLY A 135 -18.89 4.36 -6.07
C GLY A 135 -19.74 5.00 -7.18
N THR A 136 -21.06 4.76 -7.19
CA THR A 136 -22.01 5.43 -8.10
C THR A 136 -22.32 6.89 -7.73
N SER A 137 -21.68 7.43 -6.69
CA SER A 137 -22.02 8.73 -6.13
C SER A 137 -20.78 9.62 -6.01
N LEU A 138 -20.78 10.68 -6.83
CA LEU A 138 -19.86 11.82 -6.85
C LEU A 138 -19.86 12.55 -5.49
N THR A 139 -19.34 11.93 -4.45
CA THR A 139 -19.10 12.63 -3.17
C THR A 139 -17.72 13.28 -3.23
N SER A 140 -17.73 14.43 -3.90
CA SER A 140 -16.81 15.57 -3.77
C SER A 140 -15.57 15.31 -2.89
N THR A 141 -14.50 14.85 -3.53
CA THR A 141 -13.11 14.89 -3.03
C THR A 141 -12.66 16.34 -2.88
N LYS A 142 -13.12 17.00 -1.82
CA LYS A 142 -12.60 18.32 -1.45
C LYS A 142 -11.19 18.14 -0.93
N ASN A 143 -10.21 18.66 -1.69
CA ASN A 143 -8.78 18.84 -1.39
C ASN A 143 -7.78 17.86 -2.04
N ILE A 144 -8.09 17.25 -3.19
CA ILE A 144 -7.03 16.65 -4.03
C ILE A 144 -6.51 17.71 -4.99
N LYS A 145 -5.26 18.12 -4.80
CA LYS A 145 -4.55 19.00 -5.72
C LYS A 145 -4.09 18.19 -6.93
N ILE A 146 -4.93 18.10 -7.95
CA ILE A 146 -4.52 17.62 -9.27
C ILE A 146 -3.72 18.76 -9.92
N GLU A 147 -2.44 18.88 -9.57
CA GLU A 147 -1.55 19.94 -10.07
C GLU A 147 -0.61 19.39 -11.16
N ARG A 148 -0.50 20.12 -12.28
CA ARG A 148 0.53 19.89 -13.29
C ARG A 148 1.84 20.53 -12.77
N ARG A 149 2.68 19.81 -12.00
CA ARG A 149 3.97 20.36 -11.48
C ARG A 149 5.13 19.36 -11.45
N CYS A 150 6.31 19.91 -11.73
CA CYS A 150 7.63 19.27 -11.72
C CYS A 150 8.19 19.14 -10.30
N MET A 151 8.92 18.05 -10.07
CA MET A 151 9.47 17.60 -8.78
C MET A 151 10.45 18.58 -8.14
N GLU A 152 10.36 18.73 -6.82
CA GLU A 152 11.51 18.93 -5.93
C GLU A 152 11.35 18.05 -4.69
N SER A 153 12.44 17.39 -4.32
CA SER A 153 12.53 16.40 -3.24
C SER A 153 13.10 17.04 -1.98
N SER A 154 12.62 16.64 -0.81
CA SER A 154 13.28 16.94 0.46
C SER A 154 13.06 15.82 1.47
N SER A 155 14.15 15.46 2.14
CA SER A 155 14.42 14.21 2.86
C SER A 155 14.58 14.42 4.39
N ASN A 156 14.59 13.29 5.10
CA ASN A 156 15.10 13.00 6.47
C ASN A 156 14.19 13.40 7.66
N SER A 157 14.15 12.71 8.81
CA SER A 157 14.94 11.61 9.41
C SER A 157 14.17 10.92 10.56
N THR A 158 14.67 9.74 10.93
CA THR A 158 14.32 8.73 11.94
C THR A 158 14.35 9.14 13.42
N SER A 159 13.58 8.40 14.25
CA SER A 159 13.95 8.07 15.64
C SER A 159 13.36 6.71 16.03
N ILE A 160 14.20 5.77 16.45
CA ILE A 160 13.82 4.45 16.97
C ILE A 160 13.63 4.56 18.49
N ALA A 161 12.48 4.14 19.00
CA ALA A 161 12.23 3.97 20.42
C ALA A 161 11.97 2.49 20.71
N ASP A 162 12.85 1.88 21.50
CA ASP A 162 12.65 0.56 22.09
C ASP A 162 11.46 0.62 23.05
N ALA A 163 10.40 -0.11 22.73
CA ALA A 163 9.26 -0.32 23.62
C ALA A 163 9.03 -1.83 23.76
N ASN A 164 9.07 -2.30 25.01
CA ASN A 164 8.59 -3.62 25.41
C ASN A 164 7.28 -3.94 24.68
N TYR A 165 7.36 -4.87 23.74
CA TYR A 165 6.27 -5.19 22.83
C TYR A 165 5.39 -6.26 23.46
N ASP A 166 4.21 -5.88 23.94
CA ASP A 166 3.21 -6.85 24.39
C ASP A 166 2.68 -7.62 23.17
N VAL A 167 3.02 -8.91 23.11
CA VAL A 167 2.68 -9.79 21.98
C VAL A 167 1.18 -10.01 21.86
N GLY A 168 0.41 -9.82 22.93
CA GLY A 168 -1.04 -10.00 22.94
C GLY A 168 -1.80 -8.98 22.08
N VAL A 169 -1.19 -7.84 21.74
CA VAL A 169 -1.84 -6.81 20.92
C VAL A 169 -1.86 -7.15 19.43
N LEU A 170 -1.01 -8.09 18.98
CA LEU A 170 -0.93 -8.50 17.56
C LEU A 170 -2.25 -9.09 17.04
N GLU A 171 -2.95 -9.84 17.88
CA GLU A 171 -4.25 -10.40 17.56
C GLU A 171 -5.29 -9.28 17.34
N GLN A 172 -5.21 -8.20 18.11
CA GLN A 172 -6.11 -7.05 17.99
C GLN A 172 -5.84 -6.21 16.74
N TRP A 173 -4.66 -6.36 16.15
CA TRP A 173 -4.24 -5.66 14.93
C TRP A 173 -4.60 -6.39 13.65
N GLN A 174 -5.23 -7.56 13.74
CA GLN A 174 -5.73 -8.28 12.57
C GLN A 174 -6.88 -7.51 11.90
N ALA A 175 -6.85 -7.44 10.58
CA ALA A 175 -7.91 -6.88 9.77
C ALA A 175 -9.04 -7.89 9.61
N SER A 176 -10.27 -7.39 9.56
CA SER A 176 -11.43 -8.20 9.18
C SER A 176 -11.47 -8.51 7.66
N SER A 177 -10.62 -7.85 6.87
CA SER A 177 -10.54 -7.97 5.41
C SER A 177 -9.18 -7.47 4.91
N ASN A 178 -8.65 -8.09 3.84
CA ASN A 178 -7.52 -7.56 3.08
C ASN A 178 -7.95 -6.64 1.92
N VAL A 179 -9.24 -6.37 1.77
CA VAL A 179 -9.77 -5.49 0.72
C VAL A 179 -9.78 -4.05 1.21
N LEU A 180 -9.01 -3.18 0.55
CA LEU A 180 -8.91 -1.76 0.82
C LEU A 180 -9.83 -0.96 -0.12
N PRO A 181 -10.21 0.28 0.24
CA PRO A 181 -11.01 1.14 -0.65
C PRO A 181 -10.26 1.40 -1.97
N ASN A 182 -10.97 1.28 -3.09
CA ASN A 182 -10.42 1.71 -4.38
C ASN A 182 -10.57 3.23 -4.53
N PHE A 183 -9.64 3.83 -5.26
CA PHE A 183 -9.65 5.25 -5.55
C PHE A 183 -10.04 5.48 -7.00
N CYS A 184 -11.12 6.25 -7.20
CA CYS A 184 -11.62 6.67 -8.50
C CYS A 184 -11.66 8.20 -8.59
N TRP A 185 -11.35 8.73 -9.77
CA TRP A 185 -11.30 10.16 -10.06
C TRP A 185 -11.95 10.47 -11.42
N THR A 186 -12.49 11.67 -11.55
CA THR A 186 -13.01 12.17 -12.82
C THR A 186 -11.88 12.56 -13.75
N LYS A 187 -12.12 12.46 -15.07
CA LYS A 187 -11.21 13.00 -16.09
C LYS A 187 -11.10 14.52 -15.91
N HIS A 188 -9.95 15.02 -15.44
CA HIS A 188 -9.71 16.46 -15.40
C HIS A 188 -8.98 16.93 -16.67
N CYS A 189 -9.72 17.67 -17.49
CA CYS A 189 -9.30 18.56 -18.58
C CYS A 189 -8.45 17.95 -19.72
N SER A 190 -9.13 17.68 -20.84
CA SER A 190 -8.59 17.96 -22.17
C SER A 190 -8.47 19.47 -22.37
N ALA A 191 -7.25 19.95 -22.53
CA ALA A 191 -6.88 21.17 -23.25
C ALA A 191 -5.43 21.01 -23.73
#